data_AF-A0AAV4P1A0-F1
#
_entry.id   AF-A0AAV4P1A0-F1
#
_cell.length_a   1.000
_cell.length_b   1.000
_cell.length_c   1.000
_cell.angle_alpha   90.00
_cell.angle_beta   90.00
_cell.angle_gamma   90.00
#
_symmetry.space_group_name_H-M   'P 1'
#
loop_
_entity.id
_entity.type
_entity.pdbx_description
1 polymer ?
#
loop_
_entity_poly.entity_id
_entity_poly.type
_entity_poly.pdbx_seq_one_letter_code
_entity_poly.pdbx_strand_id
1 'polypeptide(L)'
;MKCLSIAVRSTVPADAVMKYRSNVAHLYPRCSAIVQGGIETDSKNSRQLKRLIVLEVNEESLKYLLRNSVNLKELLLYDALCLEDTLLHKILKMKSLSKIDTLGVKECRLSRDGLKELIQNCVNLESVAFENLDADMTTVAEELKRDIRATYSNMARSLLAI
;
A
#
# COMPACT_ATOMS: atom_id res chain seq x y z
N MET A 1 -10.31 -18.72 -0.33
CA MET A 1 -9.40 -17.56 -0.39
C MET A 1 -7.97 -18.07 -0.29
N LYS A 2 -7.11 -17.84 -1.29
CA LYS A 2 -5.70 -18.30 -1.24
C LYS A 2 -4.81 -17.14 -0.77
N CYS A 3 -4.06 -17.40 0.30
CA CYS A 3 -3.10 -16.50 0.90
C CYS A 3 -1.69 -17.04 0.65
N LEU A 4 -0.76 -16.18 0.25
CA LEU A 4 0.66 -16.51 0.15
C LEU A 4 1.43 -15.68 1.17
N SER A 5 1.94 -16.35 2.20
CA SER A 5 2.87 -15.75 3.16
C SER A 5 4.28 -16.24 2.86
N ILE A 6 5.21 -15.30 2.68
CA ILE A 6 6.60 -15.57 2.35
C ILE A 6 7.44 -14.93 3.45
N ALA A 7 7.88 -15.73 4.41
CA ALA A 7 8.81 -15.31 5.45
C ALA A 7 10.19 -15.89 5.15
N VAL A 8 11.07 -15.06 4.61
CA VAL A 8 12.40 -15.51 4.16
C VAL A 8 13.43 -14.48 4.62
N ARG A 9 14.47 -14.96 5.32
CA ARG A 9 15.58 -14.12 5.80
C ARG A 9 16.57 -13.73 4.70
N SER A 10 16.48 -14.39 3.56
CA SER A 10 17.28 -14.12 2.37
C SER A 10 16.44 -13.42 1.32
N THR A 11 17.12 -12.71 0.42
CA THR A 11 16.52 -12.11 -0.77
C THR A 11 15.69 -13.13 -1.55
N VAL A 12 14.45 -12.76 -1.89
CA VAL A 12 13.60 -13.56 -2.77
C VAL A 12 13.51 -12.87 -4.12
N PRO A 13 13.84 -13.55 -5.24
CA PRO A 13 13.62 -13.00 -6.57
C PRO A 13 12.14 -12.66 -6.77
N ALA A 14 11.87 -11.46 -7.28
CA ALA A 14 10.50 -10.98 -7.43
C ALA A 14 9.66 -11.89 -8.34
N ASP A 15 10.26 -12.41 -9.40
CA ASP A 15 9.67 -13.36 -10.32
C ASP A 15 9.28 -14.68 -9.64
N ALA A 16 10.07 -15.16 -8.67
CA ALA A 16 9.72 -16.33 -7.88
C ALA A 16 8.44 -16.09 -7.07
N VAL A 17 8.28 -14.92 -6.45
CA VAL A 17 7.05 -14.53 -5.74
C VAL A 17 5.88 -14.45 -6.71
N MET A 18 6.09 -13.88 -7.90
CA MET A 18 5.06 -13.68 -8.92
C MET A 18 4.65 -14.99 -9.61
N LYS A 19 5.53 -15.98 -9.71
CA LYS A 19 5.23 -17.28 -10.34
C LYS A 19 4.14 -18.05 -9.58
N TYR A 20 4.08 -17.89 -8.26
CA TYR A 20 3.04 -18.51 -7.43
C TYR A 20 1.72 -17.71 -7.38
N ARG A 21 1.61 -16.55 -8.06
CA ARG A 21 0.47 -15.62 -7.94
C ARG A 21 -0.79 -15.97 -8.73
N SER A 22 -0.84 -16.99 -9.58
CA SER A 22 -1.98 -17.21 -10.50
C SER A 22 -3.36 -17.35 -9.84
N ASN A 23 -3.44 -17.46 -8.50
CA ASN A 23 -4.68 -17.37 -7.74
C ASN A 23 -4.54 -16.65 -6.37
N VAL A 24 -3.48 -15.88 -6.14
CA VAL A 24 -3.19 -15.32 -4.82
C VAL A 24 -3.81 -13.92 -4.68
N ALA A 25 -4.77 -13.78 -3.77
CA ALA A 25 -5.42 -12.49 -3.49
C ALA A 25 -4.65 -11.66 -2.44
N HIS A 26 -3.86 -12.32 -1.59
CA HIS A 26 -3.14 -11.71 -0.47
C HIS A 26 -1.66 -12.14 -0.48
N LEU A 27 -0.76 -11.16 -0.42
CA LEU A 27 0.68 -11.39 -0.37
C LEU A 27 1.27 -10.76 0.91
N TYR A 28 2.06 -11.54 1.64
CA TYR A 28 2.74 -11.14 2.87
C TYR A 28 4.25 -11.39 2.77
N PRO A 29 5.04 -10.51 2.15
CA PRO A 29 6.49 -10.61 2.19
C PRO A 29 6.99 -10.12 3.55
N ARG A 30 7.71 -10.98 4.26
CA ARG A 30 8.53 -10.63 5.41
C ARG A 30 9.99 -10.78 5.00
N CYS A 31 10.47 -9.81 4.23
CA CYS A 31 11.83 -9.82 3.70
C CYS A 31 12.29 -8.40 3.34
N SER A 32 13.49 -8.05 3.79
CA SER A 32 14.17 -6.77 3.52
C SER A 32 14.63 -6.60 2.06
N ALA A 33 14.56 -7.65 1.24
CA ALA A 33 14.97 -7.59 -0.16
C ALA A 33 14.13 -8.51 -1.07
N ILE A 34 13.22 -7.91 -1.83
CA ILE A 34 12.76 -8.50 -3.08
C ILE A 34 13.66 -7.95 -4.17
N VAL A 35 14.60 -8.76 -4.66
CA VAL A 35 15.46 -8.31 -5.77
C VAL A 35 14.69 -8.39 -7.07
N GLN A 36 14.75 -7.27 -7.79
CA GLN A 36 14.22 -7.13 -9.13
C GLN A 36 14.89 -8.17 -10.03
N GLY A 37 14.16 -9.22 -10.41
CA GLY A 37 14.57 -10.05 -11.53
C GLY A 37 14.53 -9.16 -12.77
N GLY A 38 15.65 -9.02 -13.48
CA GLY A 38 15.83 -8.13 -14.64
C GLY A 38 15.00 -8.51 -15.88
N ILE A 39 13.86 -9.15 -15.69
CA ILE A 39 12.97 -9.61 -16.74
C ILE A 39 11.68 -8.82 -16.56
N GLU A 40 11.40 -7.95 -17.52
CA GLU A 40 10.07 -7.40 -17.75
C GLU A 40 9.14 -8.56 -18.12
N THR A 41 8.73 -9.36 -17.12
CA THR A 41 7.80 -10.43 -17.38
C THR A 41 6.46 -9.79 -17.67
N ASP A 42 5.96 -9.99 -18.89
CA ASP A 42 4.61 -9.70 -19.39
C ASP A 42 3.53 -10.45 -18.58
N SER A 43 3.50 -10.22 -17.26
CA SER A 43 2.71 -11.00 -16.33
C SER A 43 1.28 -10.48 -16.34
N LYS A 44 0.49 -10.97 -17.30
CA LYS A 44 -0.98 -10.88 -17.28
C LYS A 44 -1.57 -11.31 -15.91
N ASN A 45 -0.84 -12.14 -15.17
CA ASN A 45 -1.18 -12.65 -13.84
C ASN A 45 -1.03 -11.64 -12.69
N SER A 46 -0.34 -10.51 -12.88
CA SER A 46 -0.16 -9.48 -11.84
C SER A 46 -1.47 -8.73 -11.48
N ARG A 47 -2.50 -8.86 -12.32
CA ARG A 47 -3.78 -8.15 -12.18
C ARG A 47 -4.67 -8.63 -11.04
N GLN A 48 -4.36 -9.73 -10.35
CA GLN A 48 -5.27 -10.30 -9.35
C GLN A 48 -4.99 -9.88 -7.90
N LEU A 49 -3.82 -9.29 -7.60
CA LEU A 49 -3.51 -8.94 -6.22
C LEU A 49 -4.42 -7.82 -5.72
N LYS A 50 -5.21 -8.11 -4.69
CA LYS A 50 -6.12 -7.16 -4.05
C LYS A 50 -5.59 -6.65 -2.70
N ARG A 51 -4.83 -7.46 -1.97
CA ARG A 51 -4.25 -7.10 -0.68
C ARG A 51 -2.74 -7.33 -0.68
N LEU A 52 -2.00 -6.31 -0.28
CA LEU A 52 -0.55 -6.36 -0.11
C LEU A 52 -0.23 -5.93 1.32
N ILE A 53 0.44 -6.81 2.05
CA ILE A 53 0.88 -6.55 3.42
C ILE A 53 2.39 -6.75 3.43
N VAL A 54 3.17 -5.71 3.68
CA VAL A 54 4.63 -5.79 3.63
C VAL A 54 5.22 -5.41 4.98
N LEU A 55 6.18 -6.21 5.44
CA LEU A 55 6.99 -5.93 6.62
C LEU A 55 8.43 -5.68 6.21
N GLU A 56 9.05 -4.61 6.70
CA GLU A 56 10.46 -4.25 6.49
C GLU A 56 10.82 -4.20 4.99
N VAL A 57 10.20 -3.29 4.22
CA VAL A 57 10.42 -3.21 2.76
C VAL A 57 11.50 -2.19 2.40
N ASN A 58 12.26 -2.46 1.34
CA ASN A 58 13.16 -1.47 0.73
C ASN A 58 12.50 -0.73 -0.46
N GLU A 59 13.11 0.38 -0.89
CA GLU A 59 12.55 1.23 -1.95
C GLU A 59 12.24 0.45 -3.24
N GLU A 60 13.20 -0.32 -3.76
CA GLU A 60 13.06 -1.05 -5.02
C GLU A 60 11.98 -2.12 -4.96
N SER A 61 11.92 -2.85 -3.85
CA SER A 61 10.91 -3.89 -3.60
C SER A 61 9.51 -3.28 -3.57
N LEU A 62 9.34 -2.16 -2.86
CA LEU A 62 8.05 -1.49 -2.75
C LEU A 62 7.58 -0.95 -4.12
N LYS A 63 8.47 -0.27 -4.86
CA LYS A 63 8.16 0.21 -6.22
C LYS A 63 7.76 -0.94 -7.14
N TYR A 64 8.52 -2.03 -7.13
CA TYR A 64 8.22 -3.21 -7.95
C TYR A 64 6.86 -3.81 -7.60
N LEU A 65 6.58 -4.02 -6.31
CA LEU A 65 5.32 -4.59 -5.84
C LEU A 65 4.13 -3.72 -6.25
N LEU A 66 4.22 -2.41 -6.07
CA LEU A 66 3.14 -1.48 -6.41
C LEU A 66 2.93 -1.35 -7.92
N ARG A 67 4.01 -1.30 -8.72
CA ARG A 67 3.93 -1.28 -10.19
C ARG A 67 3.23 -2.53 -10.74
N ASN A 68 3.42 -3.68 -10.09
CA ASN A 68 2.81 -4.96 -10.47
C ASN A 68 1.50 -5.27 -9.72
N SER A 69 0.86 -4.28 -9.09
CA SER A 69 -0.39 -4.50 -8.33
C SER A 69 -1.47 -3.51 -8.74
N VAL A 70 -1.82 -3.49 -10.03
CA VAL A 70 -2.75 -2.51 -10.66
C VAL A 70 -4.20 -2.55 -10.17
N ASN A 71 -4.58 -3.57 -9.40
CA ASN A 71 -5.90 -3.74 -8.81
C ASN A 71 -5.85 -3.82 -7.27
N LEU A 72 -4.77 -3.29 -6.69
CA LEU A 72 -4.61 -3.25 -5.24
C LEU A 72 -5.73 -2.44 -4.59
N LYS A 73 -6.37 -3.05 -3.60
CA LYS A 73 -7.44 -2.49 -2.78
C LYS A 73 -6.96 -2.17 -1.38
N GLU A 74 -6.11 -3.03 -0.84
CA GLU A 74 -5.58 -2.89 0.50
C GLU A 74 -4.07 -2.94 0.52
N LEU A 75 -3.47 -1.92 1.12
CA LEU A 75 -2.03 -1.77 1.29
C LEU A 75 -1.72 -1.56 2.76
N LEU A 76 -1.08 -2.55 3.41
CA LEU A 76 -0.56 -2.39 4.76
C LEU A 76 0.97 -2.44 4.72
N LEU A 77 1.60 -1.39 5.22
CA LEU A 77 3.05 -1.22 5.27
C LEU A 77 3.47 -1.17 6.73
N TYR A 78 4.29 -2.13 7.14
CA TYR A 78 4.85 -2.22 8.48
C TYR A 78 6.37 -2.04 8.39
N ASP A 79 6.91 -1.17 9.25
CA ASP A 79 8.33 -0.84 9.32
C ASP A 79 8.87 -0.36 7.96
N ALA A 80 8.06 0.47 7.29
CA ALA A 80 8.35 1.01 5.97
C ALA A 80 9.21 2.28 6.07
N LEU A 81 10.38 2.13 6.69
CA LEU A 81 11.33 3.24 6.89
C LEU A 81 11.86 3.83 5.57
N CYS A 82 11.76 3.10 4.46
CA CYS A 82 12.08 3.63 3.13
C CYS A 82 10.99 4.56 2.57
N LEU A 83 9.79 4.57 3.16
CA LEU A 83 8.69 5.43 2.72
C LEU A 83 8.85 6.83 3.30
N GLU A 84 9.59 7.65 2.55
CA GLU A 84 9.74 9.09 2.72
C GLU A 84 9.08 9.84 1.55
N ASP A 85 8.94 11.17 1.66
CA ASP A 85 8.22 12.00 0.70
C ASP A 85 8.75 11.86 -0.74
N THR A 86 10.07 11.72 -0.91
CA THR A 86 10.68 11.54 -2.22
C THR A 86 10.23 10.24 -2.90
N LEU A 87 10.14 9.15 -2.14
CA LEU A 87 9.64 7.87 -2.63
C LEU A 87 8.13 7.93 -2.89
N LEU A 88 7.38 8.57 -2.00
CA LEU A 88 5.94 8.76 -2.17
C LEU A 88 5.65 9.43 -3.52
N HIS A 89 6.30 10.55 -3.85
CA HIS A 89 6.10 11.21 -5.14
C HIS A 89 6.41 10.28 -6.33
N LYS A 90 7.43 9.42 -6.24
CA LYS A 90 7.71 8.41 -7.28
C LYS A 90 6.57 7.40 -7.39
N ILE A 91 6.05 6.90 -6.25
CA ILE A 91 4.93 5.96 -6.19
C ILE A 91 3.66 6.58 -6.78
N LEU A 92 3.35 7.83 -6.43
CA LEU A 92 2.16 8.53 -6.91
C LEU A 92 2.13 8.69 -8.43
N LYS A 93 3.30 8.91 -9.06
CA LYS A 93 3.44 8.93 -10.52
C LYS A 93 3.07 7.61 -11.19
N MET A 94 3.10 6.48 -10.47
CA MET A 94 2.71 5.17 -11.01
C MET A 94 1.18 4.97 -11.08
N LYS A 95 0.39 5.88 -10.48
CA LYS A 95 -1.08 5.80 -10.38
C LYS A 95 -1.63 4.51 -9.74
N SER A 96 -0.78 3.74 -9.06
CA SER A 96 -1.11 2.46 -8.45
C SER A 96 -2.01 2.56 -7.22
N LEU A 97 -2.05 3.73 -6.57
CA LEU A 97 -2.79 3.92 -5.31
C LEU A 97 -4.25 4.35 -5.51
N SER A 98 -4.65 4.72 -6.73
CA SER A 98 -5.99 5.24 -7.03
C SER A 98 -7.14 4.31 -6.67
N LYS A 99 -6.90 2.99 -6.60
CA LYS A 99 -7.92 1.97 -6.29
C LYS A 99 -7.95 1.53 -4.83
N ILE A 100 -7.01 2.01 -4.02
CA ILE A 100 -6.88 1.63 -2.62
C ILE A 100 -8.08 2.16 -1.83
N ASP A 101 -8.74 1.24 -1.13
CA ASP A 101 -9.80 1.53 -0.17
C ASP A 101 -9.31 1.41 1.28
N THR A 102 -8.26 0.64 1.52
CA THR A 102 -7.71 0.40 2.85
C THR A 102 -6.20 0.65 2.87
N LEU A 103 -5.75 1.60 3.68
CA LEU A 103 -4.34 1.94 3.84
C LEU A 103 -3.92 1.79 5.31
N GLY A 104 -2.90 0.99 5.56
CA GLY A 104 -2.24 0.89 6.85
C GLY A 104 -0.77 1.28 6.71
N VAL A 105 -0.28 2.17 7.55
CA VAL A 105 1.14 2.52 7.61
C VAL A 105 1.58 2.54 9.06
N LYS A 106 2.54 1.70 9.39
CA LYS A 106 3.24 1.67 10.68
C LYS A 106 4.70 1.97 10.45
N GLU A 107 5.26 2.89 11.24
CA GLU A 107 6.67 3.27 11.22
C GLU A 107 7.17 3.66 9.81
N CYS A 108 6.94 4.91 9.43
CA CYS A 108 7.41 5.48 8.15
C CYS A 108 8.15 6.81 8.38
N ARG A 109 8.75 7.34 7.31
CA ARG A 109 9.49 8.62 7.33
C ARG A 109 8.80 9.71 6.50
N LEU A 110 7.50 9.56 6.24
CA LEU A 110 6.72 10.61 5.60
C LEU A 110 6.68 11.84 6.50
N SER A 111 6.70 13.01 5.90
CA SER A 111 6.35 14.25 6.60
C SER A 111 4.84 14.40 6.73
N ARG A 112 4.41 15.43 7.45
CA ARG A 112 2.99 15.81 7.54
C ARG A 112 2.37 16.02 6.17
N ASP A 113 3.09 16.68 5.28
CA ASP A 113 2.60 16.98 3.94
C ASP A 113 2.64 15.75 3.06
N GLY A 114 3.65 14.89 3.22
CA GLY A 114 3.68 13.57 2.58
C GLY A 114 2.49 12.69 2.98
N LEU A 115 2.12 12.64 4.25
CA LEU A 115 0.92 11.90 4.69
C LEU A 115 -0.37 12.45 4.08
N LYS A 116 -0.52 13.78 4.06
CA LYS A 116 -1.68 14.43 3.41
C LYS A 116 -1.74 14.10 1.94
N GLU A 117 -0.62 14.20 1.23
CA GLU A 117 -0.54 13.89 -0.20
C GLU A 117 -0.87 12.43 -0.47
N LEU A 118 -0.36 11.49 0.33
CA LEU A 118 -0.67 10.07 0.21
C LEU A 118 -2.18 9.82 0.30
N ILE A 119 -2.84 10.40 1.30
CA ILE A 119 -4.29 10.23 1.50
C ILE A 119 -5.08 10.87 0.37
N GLN A 120 -4.75 12.10 -0.02
CA GLN A 120 -5.44 12.83 -1.09
C GLN A 120 -5.38 12.10 -2.44
N ASN A 121 -4.32 11.33 -2.70
CA ASN A 121 -4.18 10.54 -3.92
C ASN A 121 -4.88 9.17 -3.86
N CYS A 122 -5.28 8.71 -2.67
CA CYS A 122 -6.08 7.51 -2.50
C CYS A 122 -7.58 7.88 -2.55
N VAL A 123 -8.09 8.20 -3.74
CA VAL A 123 -9.45 8.75 -3.91
C VAL A 123 -10.60 7.82 -3.48
N ASN A 124 -10.32 6.52 -3.36
CA ASN A 124 -11.31 5.51 -2.95
C ASN A 124 -11.14 5.10 -1.48
N LEU A 125 -10.35 5.82 -0.69
CA LEU A 125 -9.93 5.42 0.63
C LEU A 125 -11.08 5.48 1.65
N GLU A 126 -11.47 4.31 2.14
CA GLU A 126 -12.54 4.09 3.13
C GLU A 126 -11.97 3.96 4.54
N SER A 127 -10.77 3.39 4.67
CA SER A 127 -10.16 3.05 5.95
C SER A 127 -8.68 3.40 5.97
N VAL A 128 -8.25 4.06 7.05
CA VAL A 128 -6.85 4.36 7.31
C VAL A 128 -6.42 3.97 8.72
N ALA A 129 -5.26 3.34 8.81
CA ALA A 129 -4.58 3.05 10.06
C ALA A 129 -3.16 3.60 10.02
N PHE A 130 -2.83 4.40 11.02
CA PHE A 130 -1.49 4.94 11.22
C PHE A 130 -1.04 4.59 12.63
N GLU A 131 0.15 4.01 12.75
CA GLU A 131 0.74 3.58 14.03
C GLU A 131 2.20 4.05 14.13
N ASN A 132 2.63 4.35 15.36
CA ASN A 132 4.00 4.79 15.67
C ASN A 132 4.47 5.97 14.80
N LEU A 133 3.58 6.94 14.61
CA LEU A 133 3.94 8.23 14.02
C LEU A 133 4.43 9.17 15.11
N ASP A 134 5.23 10.17 14.73
CA ASP A 134 5.59 11.27 15.62
C ASP A 134 4.33 11.96 16.19
N ALA A 135 4.44 12.59 17.37
CA ALA A 135 3.29 13.19 18.05
C ALA A 135 2.52 14.20 17.17
N ASP A 136 3.25 15.03 16.41
CA ASP A 136 2.68 16.00 15.48
C ASP A 136 1.89 15.34 14.34
N MET A 137 2.34 14.15 13.93
CA MET A 137 1.77 13.37 12.84
C MET A 137 0.53 12.60 13.28
N THR A 138 0.45 12.26 14.57
CA THR A 138 -0.73 11.62 15.16
C THR A 138 -1.96 12.52 15.06
N THR A 139 -1.81 13.82 15.35
CA THR A 139 -2.90 14.81 15.23
C THR A 139 -3.44 14.85 13.78
N VAL A 140 -2.53 14.85 12.81
CA VAL A 140 -2.85 14.89 11.38
C VAL A 140 -3.54 13.61 10.93
N ALA A 141 -3.06 12.46 11.39
CA ALA A 141 -3.69 11.18 11.12
C ALA A 141 -5.13 11.12 11.66
N GLU A 142 -5.38 11.64 12.87
CA GLU A 142 -6.72 11.69 13.45
C GLU A 142 -7.66 12.70 12.76
N GLU A 143 -7.14 13.87 12.34
CA GLU A 143 -7.87 14.82 11.49
C GLU A 143 -8.31 14.15 10.18
N LEU A 144 -7.37 13.49 9.49
CA LEU A 144 -7.64 12.83 8.21
C LEU A 144 -8.61 11.65 8.36
N LYS A 145 -8.48 10.85 9.44
CA LYS A 145 -9.46 9.79 9.79
C LYS A 145 -10.86 10.36 9.96
N ARG A 146 -10.99 11.53 10.60
CA ARG A 146 -12.27 12.20 10.81
C ARG A 146 -12.88 12.67 9.48
N ASP A 147 -12.08 13.28 8.61
CA ASP A 147 -12.53 13.79 7.32
C ASP A 147 -13.03 12.68 6.39
N ILE A 148 -12.33 11.55 6.37
CA ILE A 148 -12.77 10.34 5.65
C ILE A 148 -14.14 9.90 6.19
N ARG A 149 -14.28 9.68 7.51
CA ARG A 149 -15.56 9.25 8.11
C ARG A 149 -16.71 10.23 7.84
N ALA A 150 -16.44 11.53 7.86
CA ALA A 150 -17.44 12.56 7.59
C ALA A 150 -17.94 12.49 6.14
N THR A 151 -17.02 12.31 5.18
CA THR A 151 -17.33 12.17 3.74
C THR A 151 -18.29 11.01 3.49
N TYR A 152 -17.98 9.82 4.04
CA TYR A 152 -18.84 8.64 3.88
C TYR A 152 -20.19 8.77 4.59
N SER A 153 -20.21 9.38 5.78
CA SER A 153 -21.47 9.63 6.51
C SER A 153 -22.42 10.53 5.70
N ASN A 154 -21.87 11.53 5.01
CA ASN A 154 -22.65 12.41 4.15
C ASN A 154 -23.15 11.70 2.89
N MET A 155 -22.32 10.89 2.24
CA MET A 155 -22.74 10.08 1.08
C MET A 155 -23.86 9.11 1.44
N ALA A 156 -23.76 8.43 2.58
CA ALA A 156 -24.79 7.48 3.05
C ALA A 156 -26.14 8.17 3.31
N ARG A 157 -26.14 9.38 3.89
CA ARG A 157 -27.36 10.16 4.11
C ARG A 157 -28.01 10.60 2.79
N SER A 158 -27.22 11.03 1.81
CA SER A 158 -27.75 11.43 0.50
C SER A 158 -28.41 10.27 -0.26
N LEU A 159 -27.90 9.04 -0.10
CA LEU A 159 -28.48 7.85 -0.72
C LEU A 159 -29.80 7.40 -0.10
N LEU A 160 -30.05 7.71 1.18
CA LEU A 160 -31.29 7.38 1.88
C LEU A 160 -32.41 8.41 1.66
N ALA A 161 -32.10 9.56 1.05
CA ALA A 161 -33.04 10.64 0.77
C ALA A 161 -33.73 10.51 -0.60
N ILE A 162 -33.49 9.41 -1.34
CA ILE A 162 -34.06 9.07 -2.65
C ILE A 162 -35.05 7.92 -2.48
#